data_AF-A0A382FCH7-F1
#
_entry.id   AF-A0A382FCH7-F1
#
_cell.length_a   1.000
_cell.length_b   1.000
_cell.length_c   1.000
_cell.angle_alpha   90.00
_cell.angle_beta   90.00
_cell.angle_gamma   90.00
#
_symmetry.space_group_name_H-M   'P 1'
#
loop_
_entity.id
_entity.type
_entity.pdbx_description
1 polymer ?
#
loop_
_entity_poly.entity_id
_entity_poly.type
_entity_poly.pdbx_seq_one_letter_code
_entity_poly.pdbx_strand_id
1 'polypeptide(L)'
;MNAEIVVIKTIGDIHENTPIHEMGGKGVFCSTIESQLLNGNIDIAVHSLKDMPGEETEGLIVNAVLERNSPYDVIVGNIFKNAKIGTSSPRRKAQIINQFPDLNVCDIRGNV
;
A
#
# COMPACT_ATOMS: atom_id res chain seq x y z
N MET A 1 -30.24 -5.27 -4.33
CA MET A 1 -29.10 -5.18 -5.26
C MET A 1 -28.20 -6.37 -4.99
N ASN A 2 -27.66 -6.98 -6.04
CA ASN A 2 -26.66 -8.03 -5.97
C ASN A 2 -25.31 -7.44 -6.39
N ALA A 3 -24.23 -7.90 -5.78
CA ALA A 3 -22.87 -7.51 -6.12
C ALA A 3 -22.02 -8.76 -6.28
N GLU A 4 -21.05 -8.71 -7.19
CA GLU A 4 -20.05 -9.74 -7.42
C GLU A 4 -18.66 -9.21 -7.07
N ILE A 5 -17.84 -10.03 -6.43
CA ILE A 5 -16.44 -9.68 -6.13
C ILE A 5 -15.56 -10.16 -7.27
N VAL A 6 -14.97 -9.22 -8.00
CA VAL A 6 -13.99 -9.51 -9.04
C VAL A 6 -12.59 -9.32 -8.46
N VAL A 7 -11.86 -10.42 -8.28
CA VAL A 7 -10.49 -10.38 -7.76
C VAL A 7 -9.51 -10.11 -8.91
N ILE A 8 -8.83 -8.97 -8.86
CA ILE A 8 -7.84 -8.54 -9.87
C ILE A 8 -6.44 -8.63 -9.24
N LYS A 9 -5.54 -9.40 -9.88
CA LYS A 9 -4.12 -9.44 -9.50
C LYS A 9 -3.38 -8.28 -10.15
N THR A 10 -2.68 -7.49 -9.35
CA THR A 10 -1.90 -6.34 -9.83
C THR A 10 -0.46 -6.74 -10.13
N ILE A 11 0.28 -5.87 -10.82
CA ILE A 11 1.72 -6.08 -11.07
C ILE A 11 2.48 -6.21 -9.74
N GLY A 12 2.07 -5.44 -8.72
CA GLY A 12 2.66 -5.46 -7.38
C GLY A 12 2.50 -6.81 -6.66
N ASP A 13 1.41 -7.50 -6.92
CA ASP A 13 1.13 -8.84 -6.38
C ASP A 13 1.91 -9.93 -7.14
N ILE A 14 2.18 -9.72 -8.42
CA ILE A 14 2.90 -10.69 -9.26
C ILE A 14 4.41 -10.67 -8.94
N HIS A 15 4.98 -9.50 -8.64
CA HIS A 15 6.42 -9.36 -8.39
C HIS A 15 6.73 -9.08 -6.91
N GLU A 16 6.49 -10.07 -6.06
CA GLU A 16 6.70 -10.02 -4.60
C GLU A 16 8.17 -9.83 -4.18
N ASN A 17 9.14 -10.00 -5.08
CA ASN A 17 10.57 -9.83 -4.78
C ASN A 17 11.20 -8.56 -5.37
N THR A 18 10.49 -7.83 -6.24
CA THR A 18 11.01 -6.60 -6.86
C THR A 18 10.60 -5.37 -6.06
N PRO A 19 11.53 -4.51 -5.60
CA PRO A 19 11.19 -3.29 -4.88
C PRO A 19 10.19 -2.41 -5.65
N ILE A 20 9.17 -1.86 -4.95
CA ILE A 20 8.09 -1.05 -5.56
C ILE A 20 8.63 0.13 -6.38
N HIS A 21 9.75 0.73 -5.95
CA HIS A 21 10.36 1.85 -6.67
C HIS A 21 10.97 1.43 -8.02
N GLU A 22 11.38 0.17 -8.18
CA GLU A 22 11.88 -0.38 -9.45
C GLU A 22 10.74 -0.74 -10.42
N MET A 23 9.50 -0.85 -9.93
CA MET A 23 8.35 -1.32 -10.71
C MET A 23 7.53 -0.18 -11.35
N GLY A 24 8.01 1.06 -11.28
CA GLY A 24 7.28 2.24 -11.77
C GLY A 24 6.53 3.01 -10.68
N GLY A 25 6.74 2.69 -9.41
CA GLY A 25 6.29 3.50 -8.27
C GLY A 25 4.87 3.19 -7.77
N LYS A 26 4.12 4.21 -7.34
CA LYS A 26 2.84 4.02 -6.63
C LYS A 26 1.72 3.42 -7.48
N GLY A 27 1.69 3.71 -8.79
CA GLY A 27 0.63 3.25 -9.70
C GLY A 27 0.60 1.73 -9.95
N VAL A 28 1.57 0.98 -9.42
CA VAL A 28 1.73 -0.47 -9.61
C VAL A 28 0.54 -1.28 -9.07
N PHE A 29 -0.16 -0.78 -8.05
CA PHE A 29 -1.34 -1.43 -7.47
C PHE A 29 -2.66 -0.89 -8.04
N CYS A 30 -2.66 0.32 -8.61
CA CYS A 30 -3.89 0.97 -9.08
C CYS A 30 -4.11 0.78 -10.58
N SER A 31 -3.07 0.89 -11.41
CA SER A 31 -3.16 0.89 -12.88
C SER A 31 -3.93 -0.31 -13.46
N THR A 32 -3.72 -1.52 -12.93
CA THR A 32 -4.43 -2.72 -13.41
C THR A 32 -5.93 -2.62 -13.13
N ILE A 33 -6.32 -2.15 -11.95
CA ILE A 33 -7.72 -2.03 -11.54
C ILE A 33 -8.40 -0.86 -12.27
N GLU A 34 -7.71 0.28 -12.39
CA GLU A 34 -8.17 1.44 -13.15
C GLU A 34 -8.42 1.10 -14.62
N SER A 35 -7.57 0.27 -15.23
CA SER A 35 -7.78 -0.22 -16.59
C SER A 35 -9.05 -1.09 -16.70
N GLN A 36 -9.39 -1.87 -15.67
CA GLN A 36 -10.63 -2.66 -15.67
C GLN A 36 -11.87 -1.76 -15.53
N LEU A 37 -11.80 -0.70 -14.73
CA LEU A 37 -12.85 0.32 -14.62
C LEU A 37 -13.07 1.04 -15.95
N LEU A 38 -12.01 1.56 -16.57
CA LEU A 38 -12.08 2.31 -17.83
C LEU A 38 -12.62 1.45 -18.99
N ASN A 39 -12.33 0.15 -19.00
CA ASN A 39 -12.84 -0.78 -20.00
C ASN A 39 -14.27 -1.27 -19.70
N GLY A 40 -14.87 -0.88 -18.56
CA GLY A 40 -16.21 -1.31 -18.16
C GLY A 40 -16.30 -2.77 -17.71
N ASN A 41 -15.17 -3.39 -17.32
CA ASN A 41 -15.14 -4.76 -16.83
C ASN A 41 -15.54 -4.87 -15.35
N ILE A 42 -15.45 -3.76 -14.62
CA ILE A 42 -15.95 -3.59 -13.24
C ILE A 42 -16.63 -2.22 -13.12
N ASP A 43 -17.61 -2.11 -12.24
CA ASP A 43 -18.34 -0.86 -12.02
C ASP A 43 -17.70 0.03 -10.94
N ILE A 44 -17.05 -0.61 -9.95
CA ILE A 44 -16.46 0.06 -8.77
C ILE A 44 -15.16 -0.65 -8.39
N ALA A 45 -14.14 0.14 -8.02
CA ALA A 45 -12.92 -0.35 -7.40
C ALA A 45 -12.84 0.06 -5.92
N VAL A 46 -12.26 -0.82 -5.09
CA VAL A 46 -12.01 -0.57 -3.68
C VAL A 46 -10.51 -0.59 -3.43
N HIS A 47 -9.98 0.49 -2.88
CA HIS A 47 -8.54 0.65 -2.62
C HIS A 47 -8.28 1.00 -1.15
N SER A 48 -7.11 0.59 -0.65
CA SER A 48 -6.50 1.27 0.47
C SER A 48 -6.02 2.65 0.00
N LEU A 49 -6.58 3.72 0.56
CA LEU A 49 -6.31 5.08 0.10
C LEU A 49 -4.82 5.46 0.13
N LYS A 50 -4.03 4.86 1.03
CA LYS A 50 -2.58 5.09 1.13
C LYS A 50 -1.80 4.67 -0.12
N ASP A 51 -2.37 3.74 -0.90
CA ASP A 51 -1.76 3.14 -2.08
C ASP A 51 -2.20 3.84 -3.37
N MET A 52 -3.17 4.76 -3.30
CA MET A 52 -3.58 5.59 -4.44
C MET A 52 -2.48 6.59 -4.84
N PRO A 53 -2.35 6.90 -6.15
CA PRO A 53 -1.52 8.00 -6.61
C PRO A 53 -2.06 9.34 -6.08
N GLY A 54 -1.19 10.37 -6.08
CA GLY A 54 -1.61 11.72 -5.70
C GLY A 54 -2.33 12.47 -6.83
N GLU A 55 -2.10 12.04 -8.08
CA GLU A 55 -2.80 12.53 -9.26
C GLU A 55 -3.97 11.62 -9.59
N GLU A 56 -5.09 12.20 -9.99
CA GLU A 56 -6.26 11.45 -10.44
C GLU A 56 -6.04 10.92 -11.86
N THR A 57 -6.51 9.69 -12.10
CA THR A 57 -6.53 9.10 -13.44
C THR A 57 -7.69 9.68 -14.24
N GLU A 58 -7.39 10.25 -15.41
CA GLU A 58 -8.40 10.86 -16.28
C GLU A 58 -9.54 9.87 -16.59
N GLY A 59 -10.78 10.35 -16.48
CA GLY A 59 -11.98 9.53 -16.69
C GLY A 59 -12.43 8.73 -15.46
N LEU A 60 -11.66 8.74 -14.37
CA LEU A 60 -12.02 8.11 -13.09
C LEU A 60 -12.12 9.14 -11.98
N ILE A 61 -12.91 8.84 -10.94
CA ILE A 61 -13.07 9.67 -9.75
C ILE A 61 -13.07 8.82 -8.48
N VAL A 62 -12.61 9.39 -7.37
CA VAL A 62 -12.84 8.81 -6.05
C VAL A 62 -14.22 9.26 -5.57
N ASN A 63 -15.24 8.46 -5.86
CA ASN A 63 -16.63 8.83 -5.59
C ASN A 63 -17.04 8.69 -4.11
N ALA A 64 -16.35 7.86 -3.34
CA ALA A 64 -16.68 7.61 -1.95
C ALA A 64 -15.43 7.37 -1.10
N VAL A 65 -15.44 7.91 0.11
CA VAL A 65 -14.46 7.60 1.16
C VAL A 65 -15.24 7.13 2.38
N LEU A 66 -14.94 5.92 2.83
CA LEU A 66 -15.59 5.32 4.00
C LEU A 66 -15.09 5.97 5.30
N GLU A 67 -15.78 5.70 6.40
CA GLU A 67 -15.31 6.10 7.73
C GLU A 67 -13.89 5.59 7.98
N ARG A 68 -13.02 6.48 8.47
CA ARG A 68 -11.60 6.19 8.62
C ARG A 68 -11.36 5.32 9.85
N ASN A 69 -10.78 4.15 9.63
CA ASN A 69 -10.27 3.32 10.73
C ASN A 69 -9.02 3.95 11.37
N SER A 70 -8.56 3.40 12.50
CA SER A 70 -7.37 3.89 13.24
C SER A 70 -6.20 4.19 12.28
N PRO A 71 -5.72 5.45 12.22
CA PRO A 71 -4.65 5.84 11.31
C PRO A 71 -3.25 5.57 11.88
N TYR A 72 -3.16 5.05 13.10
CA TYR A 72 -1.91 4.92 13.84
C TYR A 72 -1.12 3.69 13.40
N ASP A 73 0.20 3.84 13.33
CA ASP A 73 1.09 2.69 13.24
C ASP A 73 1.10 1.92 14.57
N VAL A 74 1.24 0.60 14.48
CA VAL A 74 1.36 -0.30 15.65
C VAL A 74 2.70 -1.01 15.64
N ILE A 75 3.26 -1.23 16.82
CA ILE A 75 4.41 -2.12 17.01
C ILE A 75 3.87 -3.53 17.22
N VAL A 76 4.37 -4.48 16.43
CA VAL A 76 4.04 -5.89 16.56
C VAL A 76 5.30 -6.63 16.98
N GLY A 77 5.25 -7.29 18.13
CA GLY A 77 6.37 -8.03 18.72
C GLY A 77 6.97 -7.35 19.96
N ASN A 78 8.11 -7.87 20.40
CA ASN A 78 8.79 -7.42 21.62
C ASN A 78 9.95 -6.48 21.30
N ILE A 79 10.04 -5.36 22.01
CA ILE A 79 11.17 -4.43 21.90
C ILE A 79 12.15 -4.70 23.05
N PHE A 80 13.39 -5.00 22.70
CA PHE A 80 14.49 -5.23 23.63
C PHE A 80 15.77 -4.54 23.13
N LYS A 81 16.80 -4.49 23.96
CA LYS A 81 18.08 -3.87 23.60
C LYS A 81 18.65 -4.53 22.34
N ASN A 82 18.99 -3.73 21.33
CA ASN A 82 19.48 -4.17 20.01
C ASN A 82 18.44 -4.94 19.16
N ALA A 83 17.14 -4.81 19.46
CA ALA A 83 16.10 -5.37 18.59
C ALA A 83 16.20 -4.79 17.17
N LYS A 84 15.93 -5.65 16.18
CA LYS A 84 15.78 -5.26 14.78
C LYS A 84 14.33 -4.91 14.51
N ILE A 85 14.08 -3.75 13.91
CA ILE A 85 12.74 -3.33 13.50
C ILE A 85 12.59 -3.53 12.00
N GLY A 86 11.66 -4.39 11.61
CA GLY A 86 11.32 -4.63 10.21
C GLY A 86 10.33 -3.58 9.69
N THR A 87 10.74 -2.74 8.74
CA THR A 87 9.80 -1.95 7.93
C THR A 87 10.44 -1.52 6.60
N SER A 88 9.72 -1.72 5.49
CA SER A 88 10.10 -1.17 4.17
C SER A 88 9.48 0.20 3.89
N SER A 89 8.80 0.82 4.85
CA SER A 89 8.22 2.16 4.67
C SER A 89 9.28 3.24 4.91
N PRO A 90 9.62 4.09 3.92
CA PRO A 90 10.57 5.17 4.11
C PRO A 90 10.11 6.15 5.20
N ARG A 91 8.80 6.39 5.30
CA ARG A 91 8.19 7.22 6.35
C ARG A 91 8.49 6.68 7.74
N ARG A 92 8.20 5.40 7.98
CA ARG A 92 8.42 4.77 9.29
C ARG A 92 9.91 4.72 9.63
N LYS A 93 10.75 4.35 8.66
CA LYS A 93 12.22 4.30 8.82
C LYS A 93 12.78 5.66 9.26
N ALA A 94 12.40 6.74 8.58
CA ALA A 94 12.84 8.10 8.92
C ALA A 94 12.35 8.51 10.33
N GLN A 95 11.08 8.26 10.67
CA GLN A 95 10.52 8.60 11.97
C GLN A 95 11.19 7.83 13.12
N ILE A 96 11.43 6.52 12.95
CA ILE A 96 12.07 5.68 13.95
C ILE A 96 13.51 6.13 14.19
N ILE A 97 14.31 6.32 13.13
CA ILE A 97 15.72 6.71 13.27
C ILE A 97 15.85 8.10 13.92
N ASN A 98 14.95 9.04 13.59
CA ASN A 98 14.97 10.36 14.18
C ASN A 98 14.67 10.35 15.69
N GLN A 99 13.77 9.46 16.14
CA GLN A 99 13.39 9.37 17.55
C GLN A 99 14.27 8.40 18.37
N PHE A 100 14.82 7.37 17.72
CA PHE A 100 15.59 6.29 18.32
C PHE A 100 16.80 5.94 17.44
N PRO A 101 17.85 6.78 17.45
CA PRO A 101 18.98 6.64 16.52
C PRO A 101 19.78 5.34 16.69
N ASP A 102 19.70 4.69 17.86
CA ASP A 102 20.42 3.44 18.17
C ASP A 102 19.71 2.18 17.66
N LEU A 103 18.49 2.27 17.13
CA LEU A 103 17.72 1.11 16.67
C LEU A 103 18.12 0.68 15.25
N ASN A 104 18.23 -0.63 15.06
CA ASN A 104 18.54 -1.21 13.76
C ASN A 104 17.23 -1.40 12.96
N VAL A 105 17.04 -0.61 11.90
CA VAL A 105 15.87 -0.70 11.01
C VAL A 105 16.23 -1.41 9.72
N CYS A 106 15.60 -2.55 9.47
CA CYS A 106 15.79 -3.36 8.27
C CYS A 106 14.52 -3.45 7.43
N ASP A 107 14.68 -3.69 6.13
CA ASP A 107 13.55 -3.84 5.23
C ASP A 107 12.88 -5.21 5.46
N ILE A 108 11.56 -5.25 5.29
CA ILE A 108 10.72 -6.46 5.37
C ILE A 108 9.59 -6.35 4.34
N ARG A 109 9.27 -7.45 3.66
CA ARG A 109 8.17 -7.52 2.69
C ARG A 109 7.36 -8.79 2.89
N GLY A 110 6.10 -8.71 2.48
CA GLY A 110 5.10 -9.76 2.59
C GLY A 110 3.74 -9.12 2.86
N ASN A 111 2.68 -9.90 2.65
CA ASN A 111 1.38 -9.56 3.20
C ASN A 111 1.43 -9.67 4.74
N VAL A 112 0.52 -8.98 5.42
CA VAL A 112 0.32 -9.13 6.87
C VAL A 112 -0.06 -10.57 7.19
#